data_AF-A0A3B0KW47-F1
#
_entry.id   AF-A0A3B0KW47-F1
#
_cell.length_a   1.000
_cell.length_b   1.000
_cell.length_c   1.000
_cell.angle_alpha   90.00
_cell.angle_beta   90.00
_cell.angle_gamma   90.00
#
_symmetry.space_group_name_H-M   'P 1'
#
loop_
_entity.id
_entity.type
_entity.pdbx_description
1 polymer ?
#
loop_
_entity_poly.entity_id
_entity_poly.type
_entity_poly.pdbx_seq_one_letter_code
_entity_poly.pdbx_strand_id
1 'polypeptide(L)'
;MQKAQNKLAVISCSHHATNFLYPQPRRQVELRQIDGQYEAFSLVEKTVKQQLGSILMNAPSLNAPSESLLAGSMAMALCYISRLQRNVAAGVKMHSRILVLTGSNECSSQYMTFMNVFFTVQKLGITIDTCALDKTLSLLQQGCDITTGQFLKVTQLDGLLQYLLWVFLPAPQMRHKLVLPPPPKVDYLASCFCHRELIDIGYVCSVCLSVFCKYSPICTTCHTIFKTPGPLPVKTKKKKKDKQM
;
A
#
# COMPACT_ATOMS: atom_id res chain seq x y z
N MET A 1 -22.54 5.76 -10.41
CA MET A 1 -21.37 5.55 -9.54
C MET A 1 -21.74 4.85 -8.24
N GLN A 2 -22.84 5.28 -7.59
CA GLN A 2 -23.41 4.57 -6.45
C GLN A 2 -24.53 3.65 -6.96
N LYS A 3 -24.44 2.35 -6.67
CA LYS A 3 -25.45 1.33 -6.99
C LYS A 3 -25.90 0.69 -5.69
N ALA A 4 -27.16 0.22 -5.64
CA ALA A 4 -27.69 -0.48 -4.47
C ALA A 4 -26.90 -1.74 -4.08
N GLN A 5 -26.16 -2.33 -5.03
CA GLN A 5 -25.32 -3.51 -4.82
C GLN A 5 -23.94 -3.20 -4.24
N ASN A 6 -23.60 -1.92 -4.03
CA ASN A 6 -22.31 -1.54 -3.49
C ASN A 6 -22.17 -2.03 -2.05
N LYS A 7 -21.03 -2.67 -1.76
CA LYS A 7 -20.68 -3.14 -0.42
C LYS A 7 -19.56 -2.27 0.14
N LEU A 8 -19.59 -2.04 1.45
CA LEU A 8 -18.59 -1.28 2.18
C LEU A 8 -17.96 -2.18 3.25
N ALA A 9 -16.65 -2.04 3.44
CA ALA A 9 -15.93 -2.56 4.59
C ALA A 9 -15.03 -1.44 5.13
N VAL A 10 -14.94 -1.32 6.45
CA VAL A 10 -14.15 -0.30 7.13
C VAL A 10 -13.25 -1.01 8.13
N ILE A 11 -11.94 -0.76 8.04
CA ILE A 11 -10.92 -1.34 8.90
C ILE A 11 -10.21 -0.19 9.62
N SER A 12 -10.06 -0.29 10.93
CA SER A 12 -9.19 0.60 11.71
C SER A 12 -7.79 0.01 11.79
N CYS A 13 -6.79 0.85 11.58
CA CYS A 13 -5.40 0.53 11.84
C CYS A 13 -4.92 1.34 13.05
N SER A 14 -4.41 0.65 14.05
CA SER A 14 -3.71 1.24 15.20
C SER A 14 -2.31 0.64 15.30
N HIS A 15 -1.48 1.17 16.19
CA HIS A 15 -0.13 0.65 16.43
C HIS A 15 -0.15 -0.74 17.07
N HIS A 16 -1.16 -1.02 17.91
CA HIS A 16 -1.30 -2.27 18.63
C HIS A 16 -2.05 -3.37 17.84
N ALA A 17 -3.09 -2.99 17.09
CA ALA A 17 -3.97 -3.95 16.43
C ALA A 17 -4.64 -3.39 15.18
N THR A 18 -5.13 -4.31 14.34
CA THR A 18 -5.97 -4.01 13.17
C THR A 18 -7.31 -4.71 13.35
N ASN A 19 -8.40 -3.95 13.25
CA ASN A 19 -9.75 -4.43 13.56
C ASN A 19 -10.74 -4.03 12.46
N PHE A 20 -11.70 -4.89 12.15
CA PHE A 20 -12.85 -4.51 11.32
C PHE A 20 -13.80 -3.63 12.14
N LEU A 21 -13.99 -2.37 11.72
CA LEU A 21 -15.07 -1.52 12.25
C LEU A 21 -16.41 -1.93 11.64
N TYR A 22 -16.41 -2.29 10.37
CA TYR A 22 -17.58 -2.76 9.63
C TYR A 22 -17.16 -3.74 8.52
N PRO A 23 -17.89 -4.84 8.26
CA PRO A 23 -19.09 -5.33 8.95
C PRO A 23 -18.78 -6.10 10.25
N GLN A 24 -19.69 -6.07 11.22
CA GLN A 24 -19.57 -6.87 12.44
C GLN A 24 -20.11 -8.29 12.23
N PRO A 25 -19.33 -9.35 12.52
CA PRO A 25 -19.80 -10.73 12.39
C PRO A 25 -20.73 -11.19 13.53
N ARG A 26 -20.88 -10.42 14.63
CA ARG A 26 -21.53 -10.90 15.86
C ARG A 26 -22.69 -10.04 16.41
N ARG A 27 -22.98 -8.86 15.85
CA ARG A 27 -24.03 -7.98 16.41
C ARG A 27 -24.82 -7.31 15.28
N GLN A 28 -26.07 -7.72 15.12
CA GLN A 28 -27.06 -6.93 14.39
C GLN A 28 -27.56 -5.86 15.36
N VAL A 29 -27.17 -4.61 15.11
CA VAL A 29 -27.73 -3.49 15.86
C VAL A 29 -29.15 -3.28 15.34
N GLU A 30 -30.15 -3.51 16.20
CA GLU A 30 -31.53 -3.16 15.86
C GLU A 30 -31.63 -1.65 15.66
N LEU A 31 -32.00 -1.24 14.47
CA LEU A 31 -32.18 0.17 14.13
C LEU A 31 -33.67 0.49 14.13
N ARG A 32 -34.05 1.47 14.93
CA ARG A 32 -35.27 2.23 14.68
C ARG A 32 -34.95 3.30 13.65
N GLN A 33 -35.79 3.37 12.62
CA GLN A 33 -35.72 4.39 11.59
C GLN A 33 -35.95 5.75 12.26
N ILE A 34 -34.91 6.57 12.30
CA ILE A 34 -34.99 7.94 12.77
C ILE A 34 -34.60 8.77 11.55
N ASP A 35 -35.53 9.62 11.11
CA ASP A 35 -35.25 10.75 10.22
C ASP A 35 -35.04 10.47 8.71
N GLY A 36 -35.81 9.56 8.09
CA GLY A 36 -35.89 9.41 6.61
C GLY A 36 -34.58 9.04 5.89
N GLN A 37 -33.48 8.89 6.61
CA GLN A 37 -32.17 8.51 6.10
C GLN A 37 -32.14 7.02 5.74
N TYR A 38 -31.26 6.67 4.80
CA TYR A 38 -31.05 5.27 4.41
C TYR A 38 -30.49 4.48 5.60
N GLU A 39 -31.22 3.45 6.02
CA GLU A 39 -30.95 2.68 7.25
C GLU A 39 -29.53 2.11 7.28
N ALA A 40 -29.00 1.68 6.13
CA ALA A 40 -27.65 1.13 6.05
C ALA A 40 -26.57 2.18 6.38
N PHE A 41 -26.78 3.46 6.05
CA PHE A 41 -25.83 4.52 6.43
C PHE A 41 -25.89 4.80 7.93
N SER A 42 -27.09 4.86 8.52
CA SER A 42 -27.24 5.01 9.98
C SER A 42 -26.62 3.84 10.74
N LEU A 43 -26.74 2.61 10.20
CA LEU A 43 -26.06 1.43 10.74
C LEU A 43 -24.55 1.62 10.76
N VAL A 44 -23.97 1.93 9.60
CA VAL A 44 -22.51 2.08 9.46
C VAL A 44 -22.02 3.19 10.38
N GLU A 45 -22.69 4.34 10.42
CA GLU A 45 -22.28 5.46 11.26
C GLU A 45 -22.28 5.10 12.74
N LYS A 46 -23.37 4.48 13.24
CA LYS A 46 -23.47 4.07 14.65
C LYS A 46 -22.43 3.00 14.99
N THR A 47 -22.28 1.98 14.15
CA THR A 47 -21.31 0.90 14.39
C THR A 47 -19.88 1.44 14.38
N VAL A 48 -19.51 2.27 13.40
CA VAL A 48 -18.17 2.85 13.31
C VAL A 48 -17.89 3.76 14.50
N LYS A 49 -18.81 4.66 14.88
CA LYS A 49 -18.64 5.55 16.05
C LYS A 49 -18.46 4.75 17.35
N GLN A 50 -19.27 3.72 17.58
CA GLN A 50 -19.18 2.88 18.77
C GLN A 50 -17.86 2.10 18.84
N GLN A 51 -17.46 1.48 17.72
CA GLN A 51 -16.22 0.70 17.68
C GLN A 51 -14.99 1.59 17.82
N LEU A 52 -14.96 2.70 17.09
CA LEU A 52 -13.87 3.67 17.20
C LEU A 52 -13.77 4.18 18.65
N GLY A 53 -14.89 4.57 19.27
CA GLY A 53 -14.91 4.97 20.68
C GLY A 53 -14.36 3.89 21.62
N SER A 54 -14.76 2.63 21.44
CA SER A 54 -14.25 1.52 22.27
C SER A 54 -12.75 1.28 22.08
N ILE A 55 -12.24 1.43 20.86
CA ILE A 55 -10.81 1.24 20.55
C ILE A 55 -10.00 2.39 21.14
N LEU A 56 -10.48 3.64 21.07
CA LEU A 56 -9.81 4.79 21.66
C LEU A 56 -9.78 4.70 23.19
N MET A 57 -10.87 4.28 23.83
CA MET A 57 -10.91 4.15 25.29
C MET A 57 -10.02 3.02 25.81
N ASN A 58 -9.84 1.95 25.03
CA ASN A 58 -8.96 0.83 25.36
C ASN A 58 -7.53 1.02 24.83
N ALA A 59 -7.22 2.13 24.16
CA ALA A 59 -5.91 2.33 23.56
C ALA A 59 -4.87 2.55 24.68
N PRO A 60 -3.78 1.76 24.70
CA PRO A 60 -2.71 1.99 25.67
C PRO A 60 -2.05 3.35 25.41
N SER A 61 -1.69 4.06 26.48
CA SER A 61 -0.90 5.28 26.38
C SER A 61 0.46 4.97 25.73
N LEU A 62 0.78 5.64 24.62
CA LEU A 62 2.08 5.45 23.97
C LEU A 62 3.17 6.15 24.78
N ASN A 63 4.15 5.38 25.24
CA ASN A 63 5.40 5.91 25.83
C ASN A 63 6.49 6.19 24.77
N ALA A 64 6.31 5.70 23.55
CA ALA A 64 7.24 5.87 22.43
C ALA A 64 6.49 5.96 21.10
N PRO A 65 7.05 6.60 20.06
CA PRO A 65 6.47 6.60 18.72
C PRO A 65 6.38 5.16 18.21
N SER A 66 5.15 4.67 18.03
CA SER A 66 4.89 3.29 17.61
C SER A 66 4.46 3.25 16.15
N GLU A 67 4.85 2.19 15.44
CA GLU A 67 4.60 2.02 14.01
C GLU A 67 3.14 1.68 13.74
N SER A 68 2.59 2.18 12.63
CA SER A 68 1.28 1.74 12.16
C SER A 68 1.38 0.37 11.49
N LEU A 69 0.47 -0.55 11.82
CA LEU A 69 0.36 -1.87 11.20
C LEU A 69 -0.41 -1.84 9.87
N LEU A 70 -0.16 -0.81 9.05
CA LEU A 70 -0.96 -0.52 7.87
C LEU A 70 -0.85 -1.63 6.82
N ALA A 71 0.37 -2.18 6.60
CA ALA A 71 0.57 -3.30 5.68
C ALA A 71 -0.29 -4.53 6.06
N GLY A 72 -0.42 -4.81 7.36
CA GLY A 72 -1.29 -5.89 7.88
C GLY A 72 -2.77 -5.62 7.61
N SER A 73 -3.24 -4.39 7.84
CA SER A 73 -4.63 -4.02 7.55
C SER A 73 -4.97 -4.13 6.06
N MET A 74 -4.03 -3.78 5.17
CA MET A 74 -4.21 -3.92 3.73
C MET A 74 -4.27 -5.39 3.31
N ALA A 75 -3.41 -6.24 3.87
CA ALA A 75 -3.48 -7.69 3.64
C ALA A 75 -4.83 -8.28 4.11
N MET A 76 -5.32 -7.84 5.27
CA MET A 76 -6.61 -8.25 5.81
C MET A 76 -7.78 -7.80 4.91
N ALA A 77 -7.72 -6.58 4.37
CA ALA A 77 -8.67 -6.10 3.38
C ALA A 77 -8.66 -6.96 2.11
N LEU A 78 -7.49 -7.33 1.61
CA LEU A 78 -7.34 -8.18 0.42
C LEU A 78 -7.89 -9.58 0.63
N CYS A 79 -7.63 -10.19 1.79
CA CYS A 79 -8.21 -11.48 2.17
C CYS A 79 -9.74 -11.40 2.21
N TYR A 80 -10.28 -10.30 2.76
CA TYR A 80 -11.72 -10.08 2.81
C TYR A 80 -12.33 -9.91 1.41
N ILE A 81 -11.71 -9.11 0.54
CA ILE A 81 -12.14 -8.93 -0.85
C ILE A 81 -12.08 -10.25 -1.61
N SER A 82 -10.98 -11.00 -1.49
CA SER A 82 -10.81 -12.30 -2.15
C SER A 82 -11.88 -13.30 -1.70
N ARG A 83 -12.24 -13.30 -0.41
CA ARG A 83 -13.35 -14.10 0.12
C ARG A 83 -14.68 -13.68 -0.49
N LEU A 84 -14.96 -12.37 -0.58
CA LEU A 84 -16.19 -11.88 -1.19
C LEU A 84 -16.28 -12.24 -2.67
N GLN A 85 -15.19 -12.09 -3.43
CA GLN A 85 -15.14 -12.44 -4.84
C GLN A 85 -15.46 -13.92 -5.09
N ARG A 86 -15.02 -14.83 -4.21
CA ARG A 86 -15.36 -16.26 -4.29
C ARG A 86 -16.83 -16.56 -3.98
N ASN A 87 -17.46 -15.74 -3.13
CA ASN A 87 -18.87 -15.92 -2.74
C ASN A 87 -19.86 -15.28 -3.73
N VAL A 88 -19.38 -14.55 -4.75
CA VAL A 88 -20.23 -13.94 -5.77
C VAL A 88 -20.63 -15.00 -6.80
N ALA A 89 -21.89 -14.96 -7.24
CA ALA A 89 -22.41 -15.87 -8.25
C ALA A 89 -21.60 -15.82 -9.55
N ALA A 90 -21.43 -16.99 -10.19
CA ALA A 90 -20.68 -17.12 -11.44
C ALA A 90 -21.23 -16.17 -12.51
N GLY A 91 -20.36 -15.32 -13.06
CA GLY A 91 -20.69 -14.33 -14.11
C GLY A 91 -20.77 -12.87 -13.64
N VAL A 92 -20.89 -12.60 -12.33
CA VAL A 92 -20.88 -11.23 -11.81
C VAL A 92 -19.45 -10.80 -11.45
N LYS A 93 -18.90 -9.83 -12.19
CA LYS A 93 -17.59 -9.22 -11.86
C LYS A 93 -17.75 -8.19 -10.75
N MET A 94 -17.10 -8.43 -9.61
CA MET A 94 -17.03 -7.46 -8.52
C MET A 94 -15.83 -6.52 -8.74
N HIS A 95 -16.10 -5.24 -8.95
CA HIS A 95 -15.06 -4.22 -8.93
C HIS A 95 -14.78 -3.80 -7.49
N SER A 96 -13.56 -4.02 -7.04
CA SER A 96 -13.11 -3.66 -5.69
C SER A 96 -12.08 -2.54 -5.76
N ARG A 97 -12.13 -1.67 -4.74
CA ARG A 97 -11.21 -0.55 -4.54
C ARG A 97 -10.91 -0.46 -3.06
N ILE A 98 -9.68 -0.10 -2.74
CA ILE A 98 -9.25 0.18 -1.38
C ILE A 98 -8.90 1.66 -1.30
N LEU A 99 -9.45 2.36 -0.29
CA LEU A 99 -9.06 3.72 0.05
C LEU A 99 -8.29 3.67 1.38
N VAL A 100 -7.05 4.14 1.37
CA VAL A 100 -6.19 4.27 2.54
C VAL A 100 -6.19 5.72 2.96
N LEU A 101 -6.74 6.01 4.15
CA LEU A 101 -6.61 7.30 4.80
C LEU A 101 -5.55 7.17 5.89
N THR A 102 -4.43 7.89 5.73
CA THR A 102 -3.31 7.79 6.67
C THR A 102 -2.85 9.16 7.14
N GLY A 103 -2.63 9.27 8.45
CA GLY A 103 -1.91 10.36 9.09
C GLY A 103 -0.66 9.88 9.83
N SER A 104 -0.30 8.59 9.70
CA SER A 104 0.87 8.01 10.35
C SER A 104 2.10 8.05 9.45
N ASN A 105 3.28 7.89 10.06
CA ASN A 105 4.52 7.77 9.31
C ASN A 105 4.66 6.35 8.74
N GLU A 106 5.35 6.25 7.62
CA GLU A 106 5.85 4.97 7.10
C GLU A 106 7.09 4.51 7.87
N CYS A 107 7.25 3.20 8.00
CA CYS A 107 8.49 2.61 8.49
C CYS A 107 9.13 1.70 7.44
N SER A 108 10.44 1.82 7.28
CA SER A 108 11.25 1.00 6.36
C SER A 108 11.23 -0.49 6.71
N SER A 109 10.87 -0.86 7.95
CA SER A 109 10.71 -2.26 8.39
C SER A 109 9.62 -3.01 7.61
N GLN A 110 8.54 -2.30 7.26
CA GLN A 110 7.36 -2.89 6.62
C GLN A 110 7.41 -2.80 5.09
N TYR A 111 8.48 -2.25 4.51
CA TYR A 111 8.64 -2.05 3.07
C TYR A 111 8.34 -3.30 2.24
N MET A 112 8.92 -4.44 2.63
CA MET A 112 8.71 -5.72 1.94
C MET A 112 7.24 -6.15 1.96
N THR A 113 6.60 -6.02 3.10
CA THR A 113 5.19 -6.39 3.26
C THR A 113 4.30 -5.51 2.39
N PHE A 114 4.57 -4.20 2.34
CA PHE A 114 3.86 -3.28 1.45
C PHE A 114 4.04 -3.62 -0.02
N MET A 115 5.28 -3.87 -0.47
CA MET A 115 5.55 -4.24 -1.86
C MET A 115 4.83 -5.54 -2.25
N ASN A 116 4.87 -6.56 -1.41
CA ASN A 116 4.14 -7.80 -1.64
C ASN A 116 2.62 -7.57 -1.75
N VAL A 117 2.07 -6.69 -0.91
CA VAL A 117 0.66 -6.28 -0.95
C VAL A 117 0.35 -5.55 -2.25
N PHE A 118 1.16 -4.58 -2.68
CA PHE A 118 0.93 -3.81 -3.92
C PHE A 118 0.98 -4.69 -5.17
N PHE A 119 1.95 -5.60 -5.29
CA PHE A 119 2.01 -6.54 -6.40
C PHE A 119 0.83 -7.52 -6.40
N THR A 120 0.38 -7.94 -5.21
CA THR A 120 -0.82 -8.79 -5.08
C THR A 120 -2.07 -8.05 -5.52
N VAL A 121 -2.22 -6.78 -5.12
CA VAL A 121 -3.32 -5.90 -5.52
C VAL A 121 -3.36 -5.71 -7.04
N GLN A 122 -2.19 -5.43 -7.63
CA GLN A 122 -2.04 -5.26 -9.08
C GLN A 122 -2.46 -6.53 -9.82
N LYS A 123 -2.04 -7.70 -9.34
CA LYS A 123 -2.42 -9.00 -9.91
C LYS A 123 -3.92 -9.27 -9.81
N LEU A 124 -4.57 -8.83 -8.73
CA LEU A 124 -6.02 -8.94 -8.55
C LEU A 124 -6.82 -7.87 -9.31
N GLY A 125 -6.16 -6.89 -9.95
CA GLY A 125 -6.81 -5.80 -10.66
C GLY A 125 -7.61 -4.87 -9.75
N ILE A 126 -7.19 -4.73 -8.49
CA ILE A 126 -7.80 -3.82 -7.51
C ILE A 126 -7.00 -2.51 -7.51
N THR A 127 -7.67 -1.37 -7.36
CA THR A 127 -6.99 -0.06 -7.26
C THR A 127 -6.84 0.36 -5.79
N ILE A 128 -5.66 0.82 -5.37
CA ILE A 128 -5.45 1.44 -4.05
C ILE A 128 -5.32 2.95 -4.23
N ASP A 129 -6.23 3.69 -3.62
CA ASP A 129 -6.12 5.13 -3.51
C ASP A 129 -5.64 5.51 -2.12
N THR A 130 -4.73 6.47 -2.03
CA THR A 130 -4.16 6.92 -0.75
C THR A 130 -4.40 8.40 -0.55
N CYS A 131 -4.97 8.74 0.60
CA CYS A 131 -5.10 10.09 1.11
C CYS A 131 -4.16 10.26 2.30
N ALA A 132 -3.11 11.05 2.14
CA ALA A 132 -2.14 11.35 3.18
C ALA A 132 -2.48 12.71 3.82
N LEU A 133 -2.71 12.71 5.14
CA LEU A 133 -3.20 13.88 5.87
C LEU A 133 -2.12 14.93 6.18
N ASP A 134 -0.88 14.50 6.40
CA ASP A 134 0.19 15.39 6.90
C ASP A 134 1.49 15.22 6.09
N LYS A 135 1.97 13.98 6.00
CA LYS A 135 3.28 13.68 5.41
C LYS A 135 3.20 13.15 3.99
N THR A 136 4.21 13.46 3.20
CA THR A 136 4.47 12.78 1.94
C THR A 136 5.06 11.41 2.23
N LEU A 137 4.41 10.38 1.71
CA LEU A 137 4.70 8.98 1.98
C LEU A 137 5.14 8.33 0.66
N SER A 138 6.45 8.18 0.49
CA SER A 138 7.05 7.77 -0.79
C SER A 138 6.71 6.32 -1.15
N LEU A 139 6.58 5.44 -0.15
CA LEU A 139 6.25 4.03 -0.38
C LEU A 139 4.79 3.87 -0.82
N LEU A 140 3.85 4.58 -0.20
CA LEU A 140 2.46 4.59 -0.64
C LEU A 140 2.27 5.30 -1.98
N GLN A 141 3.10 6.30 -2.32
CA GLN A 141 3.14 6.89 -3.65
C GLN A 141 3.52 5.83 -4.70
N GLN A 142 4.57 5.05 -4.46
CA GLN A 142 4.94 3.90 -5.30
C GLN A 142 3.80 2.89 -5.41
N GLY A 143 3.15 2.57 -4.29
CA GLY A 143 2.01 1.66 -4.26
C GLY A 143 0.82 2.13 -5.10
N CYS A 144 0.51 3.43 -5.07
CA CYS A 144 -0.54 4.01 -5.91
C CYS A 144 -0.16 3.94 -7.39
N ASP A 145 1.08 4.22 -7.76
CA ASP A 145 1.52 4.14 -9.16
C ASP A 145 1.45 2.69 -9.70
N ILE A 146 1.97 1.71 -8.94
CA ILE A 146 1.91 0.28 -9.28
C ILE A 146 0.46 -0.21 -9.47
N THR A 147 -0.46 0.27 -8.64
CA THR A 147 -1.87 -0.18 -8.64
C THR A 147 -2.77 0.70 -9.50
N THR A 148 -2.22 1.67 -10.23
CA THR A 148 -2.95 2.66 -11.04
C THR A 148 -4.02 3.42 -10.23
N GLY A 149 -3.73 3.68 -8.97
CA GLY A 149 -4.55 4.44 -8.04
C GLY A 149 -4.13 5.90 -7.93
N GLN A 150 -4.88 6.67 -7.13
CA GLN A 150 -4.59 8.09 -6.91
C GLN A 150 -3.93 8.29 -5.54
N PHE A 151 -2.82 9.00 -5.52
CA PHE A 151 -2.23 9.56 -4.31
C PHE A 151 -2.60 11.04 -4.19
N LEU A 152 -3.03 11.47 -3.01
CA LEU A 152 -3.24 12.88 -2.69
C LEU A 152 -2.68 13.19 -1.30
N LYS A 153 -1.84 14.23 -1.24
CA LYS A 153 -1.48 14.87 0.02
C LYS A 153 -2.47 15.99 0.30
N VAL A 154 -3.13 15.95 1.45
CA VAL A 154 -4.03 17.00 1.91
C VAL A 154 -3.21 18.18 2.43
N THR A 155 -3.47 19.38 1.90
CA THR A 155 -2.83 20.62 2.35
C THR A 155 -3.60 21.30 3.47
N GLN A 156 -4.94 21.21 3.44
CA GLN A 156 -5.85 21.79 4.41
C GLN A 156 -6.85 20.72 4.87
N LEU A 157 -6.83 20.42 6.17
CA LEU A 157 -7.69 19.41 6.78
C LEU A 157 -9.18 19.81 6.77
N ASP A 158 -9.48 21.11 6.86
CA ASP A 158 -10.86 21.63 6.81
C ASP A 158 -11.55 21.30 5.48
N GLY A 159 -10.78 21.19 4.39
CA GLY A 159 -11.23 20.80 3.06
C GLY A 159 -11.27 19.30 2.80
N LEU A 160 -11.03 18.44 3.81
CA LEU A 160 -10.91 16.99 3.61
C LEU A 160 -12.12 16.38 2.90
N LEU A 161 -13.33 16.82 3.26
CA LEU A 161 -14.56 16.34 2.63
C LEU A 161 -14.59 16.63 1.13
N GLN A 162 -14.15 17.82 0.72
CA GLN A 162 -14.08 18.20 -0.69
C GLN A 162 -13.11 17.28 -1.45
N TYR A 163 -11.94 16.99 -0.88
CA TYR A 163 -10.98 16.06 -1.48
C TYR A 163 -11.57 14.64 -1.61
N LEU A 164 -12.24 14.13 -0.57
CA LEU A 164 -12.89 12.82 -0.58
C LEU A 164 -13.98 12.71 -1.66
N LEU A 165 -14.81 13.73 -1.81
CA LEU A 165 -15.91 13.73 -2.77
C LEU A 165 -15.44 13.89 -4.22
N TRP A 166 -14.46 14.74 -4.49
CA TRP A 166 -14.05 15.04 -5.86
C TRP A 166 -12.98 14.10 -6.41
N VAL A 167 -12.02 13.67 -5.58
CA VAL A 167 -10.86 12.88 -6.03
C VAL A 167 -11.10 11.39 -5.87
N PHE A 168 -11.65 10.98 -4.73
CA PHE A 168 -11.73 9.56 -4.35
C PHE A 168 -13.09 8.90 -4.68
N LEU A 169 -14.17 9.67 -4.74
CA LEU A 169 -15.49 9.16 -5.11
C LEU A 169 -15.53 8.60 -6.55
N PRO A 170 -14.97 9.29 -7.58
CA PRO A 170 -15.04 8.83 -8.97
C PRO A 170 -14.53 7.41 -9.18
N ALA A 171 -15.25 6.59 -9.94
CA ALA A 171 -14.82 5.23 -10.31
C ALA A 171 -13.53 5.29 -11.15
N PRO A 172 -12.65 4.26 -11.15
CA PRO A 172 -11.33 4.36 -11.80
C PRO A 172 -11.48 4.60 -13.31
N GLN A 173 -12.49 3.96 -13.90
CA GLN A 173 -12.86 4.10 -15.30
C GLN A 173 -13.31 5.50 -15.68
N MET A 174 -13.73 6.35 -14.75
CA MET A 174 -14.18 7.72 -15.05
C MET A 174 -13.06 8.76 -14.87
N ARG A 175 -11.93 8.38 -14.25
CA ARG A 175 -10.84 9.30 -13.92
C ARG A 175 -10.19 9.95 -15.14
N HIS A 176 -10.07 9.22 -16.25
CA HIS A 176 -9.49 9.76 -17.48
C HIS A 176 -10.31 10.90 -18.11
N LYS A 177 -11.58 11.08 -17.69
CA LYS A 177 -12.44 12.18 -18.13
C LYS A 177 -12.40 13.38 -17.17
N LEU A 178 -11.76 13.22 -16.01
CA LEU A 178 -11.67 14.22 -14.98
C LEU A 178 -10.28 14.84 -15.01
N VAL A 179 -10.21 16.16 -14.83
CA VAL A 179 -8.95 16.84 -14.60
C VAL A 179 -8.58 16.64 -13.13
N LEU A 180 -7.85 15.56 -12.85
CA LEU A 180 -7.35 15.25 -11.52
C LEU A 180 -5.96 15.88 -11.30
N PRO A 181 -5.56 16.11 -10.02
CA PRO A 181 -4.21 16.54 -9.71
C PRO A 181 -3.18 15.59 -10.35
N PRO A 182 -2.11 16.12 -10.96
CA PRO A 182 -1.10 15.29 -11.59
C PRO A 182 -0.50 14.33 -10.57
N PRO A 183 -0.18 13.08 -10.96
CA PRO A 183 0.47 12.16 -10.07
C PRO A 183 1.82 12.75 -9.61
N PRO A 184 2.18 12.65 -8.32
CA PRO A 184 3.49 13.08 -7.85
C PRO A 184 4.58 12.26 -8.56
N LYS A 185 5.75 12.88 -8.78
CA LYS A 185 6.92 12.13 -9.25
C LYS A 185 7.32 11.13 -8.17
N VAL A 186 7.38 9.87 -8.55
CA VAL A 186 7.72 8.77 -7.66
C VAL A 186 9.18 8.39 -7.86
N ASP A 187 9.95 8.39 -6.78
CA ASP A 187 11.34 7.94 -6.80
C ASP A 187 11.38 6.42 -6.63
N TYR A 188 11.87 5.69 -7.64
CA TYR A 188 11.95 4.21 -7.66
C TYR A 188 13.29 3.66 -7.15
N LEU A 189 14.01 4.45 -6.36
CA LEU A 189 15.30 4.05 -5.81
C LEU A 189 15.15 2.81 -4.93
N ALA A 190 16.08 1.88 -5.06
CA ALA A 190 16.09 0.67 -4.26
C ALA A 190 16.58 1.00 -2.85
N SER A 191 15.93 0.46 -1.82
CA SER A 191 16.44 0.53 -0.45
C SER A 191 17.42 -0.61 -0.19
N CYS A 192 18.61 -0.31 0.33
CA CYS A 192 19.59 -1.33 0.70
C CYS A 192 19.10 -2.16 1.91
N PHE A 193 19.36 -3.47 1.92
CA PHE A 193 19.00 -4.33 3.05
C PHE A 193 19.87 -4.11 4.30
N CYS A 194 21.06 -3.49 4.14
CA CYS A 194 21.98 -3.19 5.25
C CYS A 194 21.42 -2.08 6.17
N HIS A 195 21.12 -0.92 5.59
CA HIS A 195 20.76 0.30 6.35
C HIS A 195 19.32 0.74 6.11
N ARG A 196 18.62 0.15 5.12
CA ARG A 196 17.27 0.54 4.68
C ARG A 196 17.17 1.96 4.12
N GLU A 197 18.30 2.47 3.62
CA GLU A 197 18.41 3.74 2.92
C GLU A 197 18.30 3.54 1.42
N LEU A 198 17.75 4.54 0.72
CA LEU A 198 17.66 4.59 -0.72
C LEU A 198 19.07 4.73 -1.34
N ILE A 199 19.35 3.92 -2.36
CA ILE A 199 20.62 3.94 -3.08
C ILE A 199 20.40 4.00 -4.58
N ASP A 200 21.28 4.73 -5.28
CA ASP A 200 21.29 4.79 -6.74
C ASP A 200 22.09 3.62 -7.36
N ILE A 201 23.20 3.24 -6.70
CA ILE A 201 24.08 2.16 -7.13
C ILE A 201 24.20 1.14 -6.00
N GLY A 202 23.85 -0.11 -6.30
CA GLY A 202 23.90 -1.21 -5.34
C GLY A 202 24.48 -2.49 -5.91
N TYR A 203 24.94 -3.36 -5.03
CA TYR A 203 25.39 -4.71 -5.34
C TYR A 203 24.26 -5.70 -5.06
N VAL A 204 24.02 -6.63 -5.98
CA VAL A 204 22.94 -7.61 -5.85
C VAL A 204 23.52 -9.00 -5.59
N CYS A 205 22.97 -9.69 -4.60
CA CYS A 205 23.28 -11.10 -4.36
C CYS A 205 22.72 -11.98 -5.49
N SER A 206 23.56 -12.76 -6.16
CA SER A 206 23.11 -13.65 -7.25
C SER A 206 22.23 -14.82 -6.79
N VAL A 207 22.16 -15.08 -5.48
CA VAL A 207 21.38 -16.20 -4.91
C VAL A 207 20.03 -15.75 -4.38
N CYS A 208 20.00 -14.73 -3.50
CA CYS A 208 18.77 -14.27 -2.86
C CYS A 208 18.25 -12.93 -3.39
N LEU A 209 18.90 -12.33 -4.39
CA LEU A 209 18.52 -11.05 -5.00
C LEU A 209 18.47 -9.86 -4.02
N SER A 210 19.07 -9.99 -2.84
CA SER A 210 19.18 -8.89 -1.89
C SER A 210 20.14 -7.81 -2.39
N VAL A 211 19.78 -6.55 -2.14
CA VAL A 211 20.49 -5.37 -2.60
C VAL A 211 21.30 -4.74 -1.46
N PHE A 212 22.57 -4.45 -1.71
CA PHE A 212 23.52 -3.91 -0.73
C PHE A 212 24.14 -2.60 -1.21
N CYS A 213 24.39 -1.68 -0.27
CA CYS A 213 25.01 -0.38 -0.55
C CYS A 213 26.54 -0.47 -0.77
N LYS A 214 27.18 -1.52 -0.26
CA LYS A 214 28.63 -1.76 -0.38
C LYS A 214 28.87 -3.21 -0.77
N TYR A 215 29.95 -3.44 -1.52
CA TYR A 215 30.37 -4.80 -1.84
C TYR A 215 30.79 -5.52 -0.57
N SER A 216 30.27 -6.72 -0.36
CA SER A 216 30.69 -7.65 0.69
C SER A 216 30.88 -9.02 0.06
N PRO A 217 32.02 -9.71 0.32
CA PRO A 217 32.23 -11.07 -0.15
C PRO A 217 31.30 -12.09 0.52
N ILE A 218 30.58 -11.71 1.57
CA ILE A 218 29.61 -12.56 2.26
C ILE A 218 28.26 -11.85 2.25
N CYS A 219 27.23 -12.54 1.75
CA CYS A 219 25.87 -12.03 1.80
C CYS A 219 25.34 -12.08 3.24
N THR A 220 24.91 -10.93 3.81
CA THR A 220 24.37 -10.90 5.17
C THR A 220 23.01 -11.58 5.31
N THR A 221 22.25 -11.72 4.20
CA THR A 221 20.92 -12.35 4.19
C THR A 221 20.95 -13.88 4.07
N CYS A 222 21.71 -14.44 3.14
CA CYS A 222 21.75 -15.88 2.86
C CYS A 222 23.09 -16.56 3.21
N HIS A 223 24.04 -15.80 3.76
CA HIS A 223 25.38 -16.27 4.16
C HIS A 223 26.21 -16.94 3.05
N THR A 224 25.84 -16.74 1.78
CA THR A 224 26.63 -17.22 0.64
C THR A 224 27.92 -16.42 0.52
N ILE A 225 29.02 -17.13 0.28
CA ILE A 225 30.35 -16.56 0.08
C ILE A 225 30.60 -16.40 -1.42
N PHE A 226 30.81 -15.16 -1.85
CA PHE A 226 31.22 -14.83 -3.20
C PHE A 226 32.73 -14.91 -3.31
N LYS A 227 33.21 -15.76 -4.22
CA LYS A 227 34.60 -15.73 -4.64
C LYS A 227 34.81 -14.41 -5.39
N THR A 228 35.71 -13.56 -4.90
CA THR A 228 36.11 -12.35 -5.61
C THR A 228 36.50 -12.75 -7.03
N PRO A 229 35.90 -12.13 -8.07
CA PRO A 229 36.36 -12.38 -9.43
C PRO A 229 37.84 -11.98 -9.47
N GLY A 230 38.70 -12.95 -9.81
CA GLY A 230 40.08 -12.67 -10.15
C GLY A 230 40.13 -11.60 -11.24
N PRO A 231 41.26 -10.89 -11.38
CA PRO A 231 41.38 -9.80 -12.36
C PRO A 231 40.91 -10.28 -13.73
N LEU A 232 39.99 -9.52 -14.34
CA LEU A 232 39.45 -9.80 -15.67
C LEU A 232 40.63 -10.07 -16.61
N PRO A 233 40.63 -11.18 -17.38
CA PRO A 233 41.73 -11.47 -18.27
C PRO A 233 41.84 -10.34 -19.28
N VAL A 234 42.94 -9.60 -19.21
CA VAL A 234 43.28 -8.54 -20.16
C VAL A 234 43.35 -9.22 -21.52
N LYS A 235 42.37 -8.94 -22.40
CA LYS A 235 42.40 -9.42 -23.78
C LYS A 235 43.69 -8.92 -24.41
N THR A 236 44.64 -9.81 -24.64
CA THR A 236 45.87 -9.51 -25.37
C THR A 236 45.49 -9.02 -26.76
N LYS A 237 45.83 -7.75 -27.06
CA LYS A 237 45.64 -7.16 -28.39
C LYS A 237 46.29 -8.08 -29.42
N LYS A 238 45.50 -8.67 -30.33
CA LYS A 238 46.01 -9.41 -31.50
C LYS A 238 46.98 -8.48 -32.24
N LYS A 239 48.28 -8.82 -32.26
CA LYS A 239 49.25 -8.18 -33.15
C LYS A 239 48.74 -8.35 -34.59
N LYS A 240 48.48 -7.23 -35.27
CA LYS A 240 48.33 -7.19 -36.72
C LYS A 240 49.59 -7.81 -37.32
N LYS A 241 49.46 -8.88 -38.10
CA LYS A 241 50.53 -9.33 -39.00
C LYS A 241 50.61 -8.31 -40.13
N ASP A 242 51.74 -7.61 -40.23
CA ASP A 242 52.09 -6.87 -41.43
C ASP A 242 52.17 -7.85 -42.61
N LYS A 243 51.45 -7.52 -43.68
CA LYS A 243 51.64 -8.14 -44.99
C LYS A 243 52.93 -7.55 -45.57
N GLN A 244 53.98 -8.36 -45.69
CA GLN A 244 55.13 -8.03 -46.52
C GLN A 244 54.72 -8.08 -48.00
N MET A 245 55.20 -7.08 -48.75
CA MET A 245 55.11 -6.93 -50.21
C MET A 245 55.73 -8.10 -50.95
#